data_AF-A0A2E0QKH1-F1
#
_entry.id   AF-A0A2E0QKH1-F1
#
_cell.length_a   1.000
_cell.length_b   1.000
_cell.length_c   1.000
_cell.angle_alpha   90.00
_cell.angle_beta   90.00
_cell.angle_gamma   90.00
#
_symmetry.space_group_name_H-M   'P 1'
#
loop_
_entity.id
_entity.type
_entity.pdbx_description
1 polymer ?
#
loop_
_entity_poly.entity_id
_entity_poly.type
_entity_poly.pdbx_seq_one_letter_code
_entity_poly.pdbx_strand_id
1 'polypeptide(L)'
;MSSEAFPEINKIQYEGPDSKNPLAFKHYNADELVGDKAMKDHLKFSVAYWHAMRNPLADPFGGGTAQRPWDDGSDSVENAQNRARVAFEFMEKLGVEYYCFHDRDVAPELGSLK
;
A
#
# COMPACT_ATOMS: atom_id res chain seq x y z
N MET A 1 13.04 -6.03 16.32
CA MET A 1 13.18 -4.97 15.29
C MET A 1 12.38 -5.44 14.09
N SER A 2 11.47 -4.63 13.57
CA SER A 2 10.69 -5.03 12.39
C SER A 2 11.62 -5.02 11.18
N SER A 3 11.74 -6.14 10.47
CA SER A 3 12.36 -6.15 9.14
C SER A 3 11.44 -5.42 8.16
N GLU A 4 12.02 -4.63 7.25
CA GLU A 4 11.25 -4.02 6.15
C GLU A 4 10.62 -5.11 5.27
N ALA A 5 9.37 -4.88 4.87
CA ALA A 5 8.63 -5.72 3.94
C ALA A 5 9.13 -5.60 2.50
N PHE A 6 9.68 -4.42 2.13
CA PHE A 6 10.18 -4.13 0.80
C PHE A 6 11.63 -3.61 0.86
N PRO A 7 12.60 -4.41 1.34
CA PRO A 7 13.94 -3.93 1.68
C PRO A 7 14.75 -3.40 0.49
N GLU A 8 14.39 -3.81 -0.73
CA GLU A 8 15.03 -3.35 -1.97
C GLU A 8 14.41 -2.06 -2.54
N ILE A 9 13.28 -1.61 -1.96
CA ILE A 9 12.53 -0.46 -2.43
C ILE A 9 12.74 0.70 -1.46
N ASN A 10 13.38 1.76 -1.95
CA ASN A 10 13.46 3.03 -1.26
C ASN A 10 12.19 3.87 -1.50
N LYS A 11 12.05 4.97 -0.76
CA LYS A 11 10.99 5.95 -1.03
C LYS A 11 11.08 6.46 -2.47
N ILE A 12 9.98 6.34 -3.22
CA ILE A 12 9.86 6.70 -4.63
C ILE A 12 9.97 8.21 -4.78
N GLN A 13 10.96 8.65 -5.56
CA GLN A 13 11.25 10.06 -5.78
C GLN A 13 10.69 10.54 -7.12
N TYR A 14 10.52 11.84 -7.26
CA TYR A 14 10.30 12.49 -8.55
C TYR A 14 11.62 12.68 -9.30
N GLU A 15 11.70 12.25 -10.55
CA GLU A 15 12.89 12.39 -11.41
C GLU A 15 12.61 13.12 -12.74
N GLY A 16 11.37 13.53 -12.98
CA GLY A 16 10.96 14.24 -14.19
C GLY A 16 10.61 13.35 -15.39
N PRO A 17 10.05 13.95 -16.45
CA PRO A 17 9.37 13.23 -17.54
C PRO A 17 10.30 12.37 -18.40
N ASP A 18 11.58 12.71 -18.44
CA ASP A 18 12.57 11.98 -19.25
C ASP A 18 13.19 10.78 -18.53
N SER A 19 12.96 10.63 -17.22
CA SER A 19 13.52 9.53 -16.42
C SER A 19 13.13 8.16 -16.99
N LYS A 20 14.12 7.27 -17.03
CA LYS A 20 13.95 5.86 -17.39
C LYS A 20 13.94 4.93 -16.18
N ASN A 21 14.15 5.45 -14.97
CA ASN A 21 14.08 4.65 -13.75
C ASN A 21 12.63 4.19 -13.54
N PRO A 22 12.30 2.89 -13.57
CA PRO A 22 10.92 2.43 -13.37
C PRO A 22 10.34 2.80 -12.01
N LEU A 23 11.20 2.93 -10.97
CA LEU A 23 10.81 3.20 -9.58
C LEU A 23 10.99 4.69 -9.21
N ALA A 24 10.52 5.57 -10.09
CA ALA A 24 10.48 7.01 -9.89
C ALA A 24 9.19 7.59 -10.47
N PHE A 25 8.69 8.68 -9.90
CA PHE A 25 7.62 9.47 -10.49
C PHE A 25 8.17 10.34 -11.62
N LYS A 26 7.46 10.36 -12.77
CA LYS A 26 7.85 11.16 -13.95
C LYS A 26 7.06 12.46 -14.05
N HIS A 27 5.88 12.48 -13.44
CA HIS A 27 4.94 13.59 -13.51
C HIS A 27 4.35 13.98 -12.16
N TYR A 28 4.44 13.10 -11.17
CA TYR A 28 3.96 13.40 -9.83
C TYR A 28 5.10 13.97 -9.00
N ASN A 29 5.11 15.30 -8.85
CA ASN A 29 5.92 15.99 -7.87
C ASN A 29 4.99 16.54 -6.79
N ALA A 30 5.01 15.92 -5.61
CA ALA A 30 4.04 16.18 -4.55
C ALA A 30 3.95 17.67 -4.15
N ASP A 31 5.08 18.38 -4.17
CA ASP A 31 5.20 19.79 -3.77
C ASP A 31 5.14 20.78 -4.94
N GLU A 32 5.03 20.30 -6.18
CA GLU A 32 4.83 21.18 -7.34
C GLU A 32 3.48 21.89 -7.24
N LEU A 33 3.49 23.21 -7.39
CA LEU A 33 2.28 24.01 -7.40
C LEU A 33 1.58 23.93 -8.76
N VAL A 34 0.31 23.52 -8.74
CA VAL A 34 -0.60 23.60 -9.88
C VAL A 34 -1.67 24.63 -9.54
N GLY A 35 -1.55 25.83 -10.11
CA GLY A 35 -2.34 26.98 -9.65
C GLY A 35 -1.93 27.40 -8.24
N ASP A 36 -2.84 27.32 -7.29
CA ASP A 36 -2.67 27.78 -5.91
C ASP A 36 -2.40 26.65 -4.89
N LYS A 37 -2.35 25.38 -5.31
CA LYS A 37 -2.13 24.23 -4.41
C LYS A 37 -1.06 23.29 -4.93
N ALA A 38 -0.41 22.59 -4.01
CA ALA A 38 0.53 21.53 -4.34
C ALA A 38 -0.22 20.35 -4.99
N MET A 39 0.44 19.59 -5.87
CA MET A 39 -0.17 18.44 -6.54
C MET A 39 -0.78 17.43 -5.55
N LYS A 40 -0.13 17.19 -4.41
CA LYS A 40 -0.65 16.28 -3.38
C LYS A 40 -2.01 16.72 -2.83
N ASP A 41 -2.24 18.03 -2.71
CA ASP A 41 -3.48 18.61 -2.19
C ASP A 41 -4.62 18.57 -3.22
N HIS A 42 -4.28 18.58 -4.51
CA HIS A 42 -5.24 18.37 -5.60
C HIS A 42 -5.64 16.91 -5.72
N LEU A 43 -4.65 16.01 -5.74
CA LEU A 43 -4.84 14.62 -6.13
C LEU A 43 -5.30 13.75 -4.97
N LYS A 44 -4.77 14.00 -3.77
CA LYS A 44 -5.10 13.28 -2.53
C LYS A 44 -5.16 11.76 -2.74
N PHE A 45 -4.10 11.21 -3.35
CA PHE A 45 -4.04 9.80 -3.67
C PHE A 45 -4.27 8.94 -2.43
N SER A 46 -4.91 7.79 -2.64
CA SER A 46 -5.27 6.84 -1.58
C SER A 46 -4.91 5.42 -1.99
N VAL A 47 -4.40 4.62 -1.05
CA VAL A 47 -4.22 3.17 -1.25
C VAL A 47 -5.48 2.42 -0.85
N ALA A 48 -6.03 1.63 -1.76
CA ALA A 48 -7.11 0.68 -1.47
C ALA A 48 -6.56 -0.58 -0.79
N TYR A 49 -6.82 -0.73 0.51
CA TYR A 49 -6.24 -1.77 1.35
C TYR A 49 -6.60 -3.19 0.86
N TRP A 50 -7.85 -3.43 0.44
CA TRP A 50 -8.29 -4.74 -0.05
C TRP A 50 -7.46 -5.22 -1.24
N HIS A 51 -7.18 -4.36 -2.22
CA HIS A 51 -6.37 -4.74 -3.37
C HIS A 51 -4.87 -4.83 -3.05
N ALA A 52 -4.34 -3.84 -2.31
CA ALA A 52 -2.91 -3.80 -2.03
C ALA A 52 -2.47 -4.89 -1.03
N MET A 53 -3.25 -5.11 0.04
CA MET A 53 -2.84 -5.90 1.21
C MET A 53 -3.58 -7.23 1.38
N ARG A 54 -4.76 -7.42 0.75
CA ARG A 54 -5.55 -8.66 0.93
C ARG A 54 -5.76 -9.49 -0.34
N ASN A 55 -5.71 -8.89 -1.53
CA ASN A 55 -6.05 -9.59 -2.76
C ASN A 55 -5.02 -10.69 -3.10
N PRO A 56 -5.41 -11.97 -3.14
CA PRO A 56 -4.50 -13.07 -3.45
C PRO A 56 -4.17 -13.18 -4.95
N LEU A 57 -4.73 -12.30 -5.81
CA LEU A 57 -4.66 -12.39 -7.27
C LEU A 57 -5.23 -13.71 -7.82
N ALA A 58 -6.26 -14.23 -7.15
CA ALA A 58 -7.07 -15.34 -7.63
C ALA A 58 -8.15 -14.81 -8.60
N ASP A 59 -8.66 -15.70 -9.45
CA ASP A 59 -9.77 -15.41 -10.35
C ASP A 59 -10.78 -16.57 -10.35
N PRO A 60 -11.94 -16.46 -11.03
CA PRO A 60 -12.94 -17.54 -11.04
C PRO A 60 -12.47 -18.88 -11.64
N PHE A 61 -11.30 -18.90 -12.28
CA PHE A 61 -10.75 -20.04 -13.01
C PHE A 61 -9.44 -20.56 -12.40
N GLY A 62 -8.91 -19.93 -11.34
CA GLY A 62 -7.62 -20.28 -10.74
C GLY A 62 -7.41 -19.76 -9.32
N GLY A 63 -6.51 -20.43 -8.57
CA GLY A 63 -6.13 -20.05 -7.22
C GLY A 63 -5.25 -18.79 -7.14
N GLY A 64 -4.96 -18.34 -5.91
CA GLY A 64 -4.14 -17.16 -5.67
C GLY A 64 -2.69 -17.31 -6.13
N THR A 65 -2.12 -16.22 -6.64
CA THR A 65 -0.76 -16.15 -7.19
C THR A 65 0.11 -15.07 -6.55
N ALA A 66 -0.45 -14.27 -5.64
CA ALA A 66 0.28 -13.19 -4.99
C ALA A 66 1.45 -13.72 -4.14
N GLN A 67 2.64 -13.15 -4.34
CA GLN A 67 3.81 -13.43 -3.52
C GLN A 67 3.97 -12.37 -2.44
N ARG A 68 3.77 -12.78 -1.20
CA ARG A 68 3.57 -11.91 -0.05
C ARG A 68 4.39 -12.42 1.15
N PRO A 69 5.74 -12.35 1.12
CA PRO A 69 6.59 -13.02 2.12
C PRO A 69 6.38 -12.59 3.57
N TRP A 70 5.75 -11.42 3.76
CA TRP A 70 5.39 -10.87 5.05
C TRP A 70 4.01 -11.30 5.56
N ASP A 71 3.20 -12.05 4.80
CA ASP A 71 1.85 -12.48 5.23
C ASP A 71 1.84 -13.99 5.35
N ASP A 72 1.48 -14.46 6.54
CA ASP A 72 1.46 -15.89 6.86
C ASP A 72 0.19 -16.61 6.33
N GLY A 73 -0.70 -15.87 5.65
CA GLY A 73 -1.95 -16.34 5.09
C GLY A 73 -3.09 -16.50 6.10
N SER A 74 -2.84 -16.30 7.40
CA SER A 74 -3.84 -16.48 8.45
C SER A 74 -4.74 -15.26 8.62
N ASP A 75 -5.97 -15.47 9.09
CA ASP A 75 -6.85 -14.40 9.59
C ASP A 75 -6.62 -14.14 11.09
N SER A 76 -5.38 -14.29 11.58
CA SER A 76 -5.05 -13.96 12.97
C SER A 76 -4.98 -12.44 13.18
N VAL A 77 -5.25 -11.99 14.41
CA VAL A 77 -5.06 -10.57 14.79
C VAL A 77 -3.58 -10.16 14.64
N GLU A 78 -2.66 -11.08 14.92
CA GLU A 78 -1.22 -10.84 14.75
C GLU A 78 -0.85 -10.55 13.29
N ASN A 79 -1.34 -11.38 12.35
CA ASN A 79 -1.11 -11.14 10.92
C ASN A 79 -1.83 -9.89 10.42
N ALA A 80 -3.03 -9.58 10.93
CA ALA A 80 -3.73 -8.33 10.63
C ALA A 80 -2.90 -7.10 11.07
N GLN A 81 -2.32 -7.13 12.27
CA GLN A 81 -1.39 -6.09 12.73
C GLN A 81 -0.12 -6.03 11.87
N ASN A 82 0.39 -7.18 11.43
CA ASN A 82 1.55 -7.22 10.56
C ASN A 82 1.26 -6.56 9.20
N ARG A 83 0.15 -6.93 8.54
CA ARG A 83 -0.29 -6.27 7.31
C ARG A 83 -0.48 -4.78 7.48
N ALA A 84 -0.98 -4.32 8.63
CA ALA A 84 -1.07 -2.89 8.91
C ALA A 84 0.33 -2.24 8.87
N ARG A 85 1.33 -2.80 9.57
CA ARG A 85 2.71 -2.27 9.53
C ARG A 85 3.26 -2.23 8.10
N VAL A 86 3.08 -3.31 7.34
CA VAL A 86 3.49 -3.40 5.92
C VAL A 86 2.77 -2.36 5.05
N ALA A 87 1.48 -2.13 5.29
CA ALA A 87 0.70 -1.15 4.56
C ALA A 87 1.22 0.27 4.77
N PHE A 88 1.57 0.62 6.02
CA PHE A 88 2.16 1.93 6.32
C PHE A 88 3.56 2.09 5.71
N GLU A 89 4.41 1.04 5.73
CA GLU A 89 5.69 1.07 5.00
C GLU A 89 5.48 1.30 3.49
N PHE A 90 4.54 0.57 2.88
CA PHE A 90 4.21 0.71 1.47
C PHE A 90 3.76 2.13 1.11
N MET A 91 2.87 2.72 1.92
CA MET A 91 2.39 4.09 1.74
C MET A 91 3.49 5.13 1.96
N GLU A 92 4.35 4.94 2.96
CA GLU A 92 5.48 5.82 3.23
C GLU A 92 6.47 5.83 2.05
N LYS A 93 6.79 4.65 1.52
CA LYS A 93 7.66 4.49 0.36
C LYS A 93 7.04 5.08 -0.91
N LEU A 94 5.72 5.00 -1.09
CA LEU A 94 5.03 5.67 -2.21
C LEU A 94 4.83 7.17 -2.02
N GLY A 95 4.88 7.68 -0.78
CA GLY A 95 4.51 9.07 -0.46
C GLY A 95 3.00 9.34 -0.52
N VAL A 96 2.18 8.35 -0.14
CA VAL A 96 0.71 8.44 -0.12
C VAL A 96 0.21 8.68 1.30
N GLU A 97 -0.68 9.66 1.47
CA GLU A 97 -1.16 10.14 2.79
C GLU A 97 -2.55 9.63 3.19
N TYR A 98 -3.25 8.94 2.27
CA TYR A 98 -4.60 8.44 2.50
C TYR A 98 -4.68 6.94 2.21
N TYR A 99 -5.63 6.27 2.85
CA TYR A 99 -5.99 4.89 2.53
C TYR A 99 -7.49 4.66 2.74
N CYS A 100 -8.00 3.65 2.07
CA CYS A 100 -9.39 3.19 2.21
C CYS A 100 -9.40 1.71 2.56
N PHE A 101 -10.36 1.28 3.37
CA PHE A 101 -10.49 -0.10 3.82
C PHE A 101 -11.95 -0.48 4.06
N HIS A 102 -12.27 -1.76 3.91
CA HIS A 102 -13.42 -2.39 4.55
C HIS A 102 -12.99 -2.89 5.93
N ASP A 103 -13.93 -3.00 6.86
CA ASP A 103 -13.68 -3.52 8.21
C ASP A 103 -12.99 -4.89 8.19
N ARG A 104 -13.42 -5.79 7.31
CA ARG A 104 -12.86 -7.15 7.13
C ARG A 104 -11.51 -7.20 6.43
N ASP A 105 -11.02 -6.07 5.91
CA ASP A 105 -9.67 -6.01 5.35
C ASP A 105 -8.60 -5.88 6.44
N VAL A 106 -8.92 -5.11 7.49
CA VAL A 106 -7.97 -4.69 8.53
C VAL A 106 -8.07 -5.50 9.82
N ALA A 107 -9.17 -6.23 10.03
CA ALA A 107 -9.35 -7.07 11.19
C ALA A 107 -10.18 -8.34 10.86
N PRO A 108 -9.87 -9.49 11.49
CA PRO A 108 -10.73 -10.66 11.41
C PRO A 108 -12.06 -10.42 12.13
N GLU A 109 -13.10 -11.13 11.70
CA GLU A 109 -14.46 -11.02 12.28
C GLU A 109 -14.52 -11.44 13.76
N LEU A 110 -13.68 -12.41 14.15
CA LEU A 110 -13.67 -13.04 15.48
C LEU A 110 -15.06 -13.57 15.88
N GLY A 111 -15.29 -13.75 17.19
CA GLY A 111 -16.58 -14.17 17.73
C GLY A 111 -17.48 -13.00 18.10
N SER A 112 -18.74 -13.29 18.43
CA SER A 112 -19.67 -12.29 18.97
C SER A 112 -19.23 -11.78 20.35
N LEU A 113 -19.41 -10.48 20.59
CA LEU A 113 -19.27 -9.88 21.92
C LEU A 113 -20.26 -10.55 22.90
N LYS A 114 -19.83 -10.73 24.15
CA LYS A 114 -20.72 -11.16 25.25
C LYS A 114 -21.31 -9.95 25.96
#